data_AF-A0A352NK01-F1
#
_entry.id   AF-A0A352NK01-F1
#
_cell.length_a   1.000
_cell.length_b   1.000
_cell.length_c   1.000
_cell.angle_alpha   90.00
_cell.angle_beta   90.00
_cell.angle_gamma   90.00
#
_symmetry.space_group_name_H-M   'P 1'
#
loop_
_entity.id
_entity.type
_entity.pdbx_description
1 polymer ?
#
loop_
_entity_poly.entity_id
_entity_poly.type
_entity_poly.pdbx_seq_one_letter_code
_entity_poly.pdbx_strand_id
1 'polypeptide(L)'
;GHNDSLQATKHKNPLNFFKAYASLKKSLEVRDIFNKVERSYVNITLSGCLYNLKTTSGEDAKKMLYYELKNHILYDLGLTQYPKDYYFSNADYKEMNMILSTSYEEYKKARSLTRP
;
A
#
# COMPACT_ATOMS: atom_id res chain seq x y z
N GLY A 1 33.37 -4.88 -24.75
CA GLY A 1 32.06 -4.24 -24.63
C GLY A 1 31.57 -4.41 -23.22
N HIS A 2 31.61 -3.34 -22.42
CA HIS A 2 31.04 -3.34 -21.07
C HIS A 2 29.53 -3.13 -21.21
N ASN A 3 28.77 -4.21 -21.10
CA ASN A 3 27.33 -4.16 -20.85
C ASN A 3 27.10 -4.11 -19.33
N ASP A 4 27.66 -3.10 -18.67
CA ASP A 4 27.22 -2.74 -17.32
C ASP A 4 25.93 -1.95 -17.47
N SER A 5 24.88 -2.69 -17.77
CA SER A 5 23.57 -2.10 -17.89
C SER A 5 23.20 -1.47 -16.55
N LEU A 6 22.82 -0.20 -16.62
CA LEU A 6 22.11 0.62 -15.63
C LEU A 6 20.79 -0.04 -15.08
N GLN A 7 20.61 -1.34 -15.28
CA GLN A 7 19.46 -2.14 -14.88
C GLN A 7 19.62 -2.72 -13.46
N ALA A 8 20.84 -2.71 -12.87
CA ALA A 8 21.05 -3.21 -11.51
C ALA A 8 20.76 -2.17 -10.40
N THR A 9 20.68 -0.88 -10.72
CA THR A 9 20.44 0.21 -9.75
C THR A 9 18.96 0.56 -9.55
N LYS A 10 18.03 -0.24 -10.08
CA LYS A 10 16.58 -0.04 -9.94
C LYS A 10 15.91 -0.98 -8.92
N HIS A 11 16.63 -1.50 -7.94
CA HIS A 11 16.00 -1.85 -6.66
C HIS A 11 15.63 -0.55 -5.92
N LYS A 12 14.72 0.24 -6.54
CA LYS A 12 13.99 1.32 -5.89
C LYS A 12 13.37 0.70 -4.65
N ASN A 13 13.82 1.14 -3.48
CA ASN A 13 13.31 0.71 -2.19
C ASN A 13 11.78 0.54 -2.27
N PRO A 14 11.24 -0.66 -2.03
CA PRO A 14 9.81 -0.93 -2.17
C PRO A 14 8.94 0.02 -1.34
N LEU A 15 9.51 0.73 -0.36
CA LEU A 15 8.84 1.69 0.50
C LEU A 15 8.86 3.15 -0.01
N ASN A 16 9.34 3.41 -1.23
CA ASN A 16 9.33 4.77 -1.78
C ASN A 16 7.91 5.35 -1.94
N PHE A 17 6.91 4.51 -2.21
CA PHE A 17 5.51 4.97 -2.27
C PHE A 17 5.04 5.48 -0.89
N PHE A 18 5.46 4.83 0.20
CA PHE A 18 5.11 5.24 1.56
C PHE A 18 5.63 6.66 1.84
N LYS A 19 6.90 6.92 1.53
CA LYS A 19 7.49 8.27 1.67
C LYS A 19 6.73 9.32 0.86
N ALA A 20 6.28 8.98 -0.35
CA ALA A 20 5.50 9.89 -1.20
C ALA A 20 4.14 10.22 -0.57
N TYR A 21 3.39 9.22 -0.10
CA TYR A 21 2.08 9.44 0.52
C TYR A 21 2.17 10.14 1.88
N ALA A 22 3.21 9.85 2.68
CA ALA A 22 3.46 10.55 3.93
C ALA A 22 3.77 12.04 3.68
N SER A 23 4.61 12.32 2.67
CA SER A 23 4.94 13.70 2.27
C SER A 23 3.71 14.44 1.72
N LEU A 24 2.86 13.75 0.94
CA LEU A 24 1.61 14.31 0.44
C LEU A 24 0.69 14.70 1.60
N LYS A 25 0.44 13.80 2.55
CA LYS A 25 -0.37 14.09 3.75
C LYS A 25 0.17 15.30 4.49
N LYS A 26 1.48 15.30 4.77
CA LYS A 26 2.14 16.41 5.46
C LYS A 26 1.95 17.73 4.72
N SER A 27 2.05 17.74 3.39
CA SER A 27 1.84 18.94 2.58
C SER A 27 0.39 19.44 2.65
N LEU A 28 -0.58 18.53 2.63
CA LEU A 28 -2.01 18.87 2.75
C LEU A 28 -2.35 19.42 4.14
N GLU A 29 -1.75 18.86 5.20
CA GLU A 29 -1.89 19.35 6.57
C GLU A 29 -1.26 20.73 6.76
N VAL A 30 -0.03 20.94 6.24
CA VAL A 30 0.66 22.25 6.32
C VAL A 30 -0.12 23.35 5.60
N ARG A 31 -0.88 23.00 4.56
CA ARG A 31 -1.73 23.93 3.81
C ARG A 31 -3.14 24.09 4.41
N ASP A 32 -3.45 23.39 5.50
CA ASP A 32 -4.76 23.36 6.15
C ASP A 32 -5.92 22.97 5.20
N ILE A 33 -5.64 22.05 4.28
CA ILE A 33 -6.63 21.54 3.32
C ILE A 33 -6.91 20.05 3.46
N PHE A 34 -6.18 19.35 4.33
CA PHE A 34 -6.33 17.90 4.48
C PHE A 34 -7.77 17.49 4.80
N ASN A 35 -8.43 18.17 5.73
CA ASN A 35 -9.83 17.89 6.11
C ASN A 35 -10.82 17.97 4.92
N LYS A 36 -10.51 18.78 3.89
CA LYS A 36 -11.34 18.91 2.68
C LYS A 36 -11.15 17.77 1.69
N VAL A 37 -10.01 17.08 1.75
CA VAL A 37 -9.60 16.05 0.79
C VAL A 37 -9.28 14.70 1.43
N GLU A 38 -9.48 14.54 2.73
CA GLU A 38 -9.10 13.35 3.52
C GLU A 38 -9.63 12.08 2.90
N ARG A 39 -10.93 12.05 2.55
CA ARG A 39 -11.54 10.86 1.93
C ARG A 39 -10.88 10.49 0.61
N SER A 40 -10.56 11.47 -0.22
CA SER A 40 -9.84 11.23 -1.49
C SER A 40 -8.41 10.76 -1.24
N TYR A 41 -7.72 11.36 -0.27
CA TYR A 41 -6.38 10.95 0.13
C TYR A 41 -6.37 9.49 0.59
N VAL A 42 -7.26 9.10 1.50
CA VAL A 42 -7.36 7.74 2.05
C VAL A 42 -7.57 6.72 0.94
N ASN A 43 -8.50 7.00 0.03
CA ASN A 43 -8.83 6.08 -1.05
C ASN A 43 -7.70 5.92 -2.07
N ILE A 44 -7.14 7.02 -2.57
CA ILE A 44 -6.03 6.96 -3.55
C ILE A 44 -4.79 6.30 -2.94
N THR A 45 -4.50 6.62 -1.68
CA THR A 45 -3.36 6.06 -0.95
C THR A 45 -3.52 4.56 -0.71
N LEU A 46 -4.71 4.11 -0.30
CA LEU A 46 -4.98 2.69 -0.12
C LEU A 46 -4.85 1.92 -1.43
N SER A 47 -5.49 2.38 -2.51
CA SER A 47 -5.38 1.74 -3.83
C SER A 47 -3.92 1.66 -4.29
N GLY A 48 -3.14 2.72 -4.05
CA GLY A 48 -1.72 2.76 -4.32
C GLY A 48 -0.90 1.74 -3.53
N CYS A 49 -1.16 1.59 -2.23
CA CYS A 49 -0.51 0.58 -1.38
C CYS A 49 -0.79 -0.83 -1.89
N LEU A 50 -2.06 -1.14 -2.19
CA LEU A 50 -2.48 -2.45 -2.69
C LEU A 50 -1.90 -2.75 -4.08
N TYR A 51 -1.82 -1.74 -4.96
CA TYR A 51 -1.16 -1.88 -6.26
C TYR A 51 0.32 -2.24 -6.10
N ASN A 52 1.05 -1.52 -5.24
CA ASN A 52 2.47 -1.81 -4.98
C ASN A 52 2.67 -3.23 -4.44
N LEU A 53 1.82 -3.70 -3.52
CA LEU A 53 1.86 -5.08 -3.04
C LEU A 53 1.64 -6.09 -4.18
N LYS A 54 0.67 -5.84 -5.07
CA LYS A 54 0.34 -6.72 -6.20
C LYS A 54 1.48 -6.80 -7.21
N THR A 55 2.10 -5.67 -7.53
CA THR A 55 3.13 -5.56 -8.58
C THR A 55 4.56 -5.79 -8.08
N THR A 56 4.78 -5.87 -6.77
CA THR A 56 6.10 -6.24 -6.23
C THR A 56 6.45 -7.66 -6.67
N SER A 57 7.59 -7.78 -7.35
CA SER A 57 8.17 -9.05 -7.81
C SER A 57 9.11 -9.61 -6.74
N GLY A 58 9.16 -10.95 -6.65
CA GLY A 58 9.93 -11.65 -5.63
C GLY A 58 9.12 -11.91 -4.36
N GLU A 59 9.14 -13.16 -3.90
CA GLU A 59 8.34 -13.61 -2.76
C GLU A 59 8.79 -12.92 -1.47
N ASP A 60 10.10 -12.83 -1.22
CA ASP A 60 10.64 -12.20 -0.01
C ASP A 60 10.31 -10.71 0.06
N ALA A 61 10.44 -10.00 -1.06
CA ALA A 61 10.10 -8.57 -1.15
C ALA A 61 8.59 -8.34 -0.94
N LYS A 62 7.74 -9.21 -1.49
CA LYS A 62 6.28 -9.13 -1.31
C LYS A 62 5.89 -9.45 0.13
N LYS A 63 6.52 -10.45 0.75
CA LYS A 63 6.31 -10.81 2.16
C LYS A 63 6.76 -9.69 3.10
N MET A 64 7.92 -9.09 2.85
CA MET A 64 8.39 -7.91 3.59
C MET A 64 7.36 -6.77 3.47
N LEU A 65 6.97 -6.40 2.25
CA LEU A 65 6.01 -5.32 2.03
C LEU A 65 4.65 -5.61 2.67
N TYR A 66 4.18 -6.86 2.64
CA TYR A 66 2.95 -7.26 3.33
C TYR A 66 3.01 -6.93 4.83
N TYR A 67 4.11 -7.30 5.50
CA TYR A 67 4.25 -7.03 6.94
C TYR A 67 4.46 -5.54 7.24
N GLU A 68 5.16 -4.80 6.39
CA GLU A 68 5.25 -3.35 6.49
C GLU A 68 3.87 -2.67 6.36
N LEU A 69 3.03 -3.13 5.42
CA LEU A 69 1.64 -2.68 5.30
C LEU A 69 0.83 -3.01 6.55
N LYS A 70 0.87 -4.28 6.98
CA LYS A 70 0.10 -4.79 8.11
C LYS A 70 0.43 -4.08 9.42
N ASN A 71 1.72 -3.85 9.69
CA ASN A 71 2.18 -3.43 11.02
C ASN A 71 2.42 -1.91 11.13
N HIS A 72 2.72 -1.23 10.02
CA HIS A 72 3.16 0.16 10.05
C HIS A 72 2.42 1.05 9.06
N ILE A 73 2.63 0.83 7.76
CA ILE A 73 2.27 1.80 6.70
C ILE A 73 0.78 2.16 6.69
N LEU A 74 -0.12 1.19 6.85
CA LEU A 74 -1.56 1.46 6.84
C LEU A 74 -1.99 2.36 8.01
N TYR A 75 -1.36 2.20 9.18
CA TYR A 75 -1.62 3.02 10.36
C TYR A 75 -0.97 4.40 10.25
N ASP A 76 0.29 4.46 9.83
CA ASP A 76 1.05 5.72 9.71
C ASP A 76 0.43 6.68 8.68
N LEU A 77 -0.09 6.13 7.59
CA LEU A 77 -0.83 6.90 6.58
C LEU A 77 -2.25 7.25 7.06
N GLY A 78 -2.74 6.63 8.14
CA GLY A 78 -4.06 6.87 8.72
C GLY A 78 -5.18 6.37 7.83
N LEU A 79 -5.11 5.10 7.43
CA LEU A 79 -6.03 4.48 6.46
C LEU A 79 -7.05 3.53 7.09
N THR A 80 -6.96 3.22 8.38
CA THR A 80 -7.65 2.06 9.00
C THR A 80 -8.84 2.42 9.90
N GLN A 81 -8.99 3.70 10.26
CA GLN A 81 -9.94 4.16 11.27
C GLN A 81 -11.37 4.42 10.76
N TYR A 82 -11.63 4.23 9.47
CA TYR A 82 -12.89 4.64 8.85
C TYR A 82 -13.88 3.49 8.66
N PRO A 83 -15.20 3.79 8.66
CA PRO A 83 -16.21 2.80 8.30
C PRO A 83 -16.13 2.43 6.81
N LYS A 84 -16.72 1.27 6.47
CA LYS A 84 -16.68 0.68 5.13
C LYS A 84 -17.12 1.64 4.01
N ASP A 85 -18.15 2.44 4.24
CA ASP A 85 -18.72 3.39 3.27
C ASP A 85 -17.80 4.59 3.00
N TYR A 86 -16.79 4.83 3.84
CA TYR A 86 -15.76 5.83 3.59
C TYR A 86 -14.88 5.47 2.38
N TYR A 87 -14.73 4.17 2.10
CA TYR A 87 -13.92 3.66 1.00
C TYR A 87 -14.73 3.56 -0.30
N PHE A 88 -14.20 4.11 -1.38
CA PHE A 88 -14.79 4.08 -2.72
C PHE A 88 -14.77 2.66 -3.32
N SER A 89 -13.71 1.89 -3.06
CA SER A 89 -13.57 0.51 -3.53
C SER A 89 -13.85 -0.48 -2.40
N ASN A 90 -14.97 -1.21 -2.51
CA ASN A 90 -15.27 -2.32 -1.61
C ASN A 90 -14.23 -3.46 -1.72
N ALA A 91 -13.57 -3.61 -2.88
CA ALA A 91 -12.50 -4.58 -3.05
C ALA A 91 -11.26 -4.17 -2.23
N ASP A 92 -10.89 -2.88 -2.27
CA ASP A 92 -9.73 -2.36 -1.56
C ASP A 92 -9.94 -2.41 -0.05
N TYR A 93 -11.14 -2.05 0.43
CA TYR A 93 -11.51 -2.20 1.84
C TYR A 93 -11.39 -3.66 2.31
N LYS A 94 -11.92 -4.62 1.53
CA LYS A 94 -11.80 -6.05 1.86
C LYS A 94 -10.35 -6.52 1.87
N GLU A 95 -9.55 -6.08 0.91
CA GLU A 95 -8.14 -6.46 0.81
C GLU A 95 -7.31 -5.88 1.97
N MET A 96 -7.56 -4.62 2.35
CA MET A 96 -6.98 -4.00 3.55
C MET A 96 -7.30 -4.81 4.80
N ASN A 97 -8.58 -5.16 5.01
CA ASN A 97 -8.99 -5.96 6.16
C ASN A 97 -8.34 -7.34 6.17
N MET A 98 -8.20 -7.98 5.01
CA MET A 98 -7.51 -9.26 4.88
C MET A 98 -6.04 -9.14 5.34
N ILE A 99 -5.32 -8.12 4.86
CA ILE A 99 -3.93 -7.85 5.29
C ILE A 99 -3.86 -7.68 6.82
N LEU A 100 -4.79 -6.90 7.39
CA LEU A 100 -4.82 -6.66 8.85
C LEU A 100 -5.17 -7.93 9.65
N SER A 101 -6.03 -8.81 9.12
CA SER A 101 -6.54 -9.97 9.86
C SER A 101 -5.77 -11.28 9.64
N THR A 102 -4.92 -11.39 8.61
CA THR A 102 -4.26 -12.68 8.26
C THR A 102 -2.74 -12.64 8.37
N SER A 103 -2.11 -13.81 8.40
CA SER A 103 -0.69 -13.98 8.07
C SER A 103 -0.45 -13.85 6.56
N TYR A 104 0.82 -13.69 6.15
CA TYR A 104 1.16 -13.61 4.72
C TYR A 104 0.78 -14.90 3.96
N GLU A 105 0.95 -16.08 4.57
CA GLU A 105 0.66 -17.35 3.90
C GLU A 105 -0.85 -17.55 3.70
N GLU A 106 -1.67 -17.18 4.70
CA GLU A 106 -3.13 -17.18 4.59
C GLU A 106 -3.62 -16.19 3.52
N TYR A 107 -3.07 -14.97 3.52
CA TYR A 107 -3.34 -13.96 2.49
C TYR A 107 -3.02 -14.49 1.09
N LYS A 108 -1.85 -15.10 0.92
CA LYS A 108 -1.40 -15.67 -0.37
C LYS A 108 -2.33 -16.80 -0.83
N LYS A 109 -2.71 -17.70 0.07
CA LYS A 109 -3.67 -18.78 -0.19
C LYS A 109 -5.03 -18.22 -0.62
N ALA A 110 -5.59 -17.28 0.14
CA ALA A 110 -6.87 -16.64 -0.19
C ALA A 110 -6.84 -15.98 -1.57
N ARG A 111 -5.75 -15.26 -1.90
CA ARG A 111 -5.56 -14.60 -3.20
C ARG A 111 -5.45 -15.58 -4.37
N SER A 112 -4.81 -16.73 -4.17
CA SER A 112 -4.71 -17.77 -5.21
C SER A 112 -6.06 -18.40 -5.57
N LEU A 113 -6.99 -18.49 -4.62
CA LEU A 113 -8.34 -19.05 -4.83
C LEU A 113 -9.30 -18.06 -5.51
N THR A 114 -8.98 -16.76 -5.49
CA THR A 114 -9.83 -15.69 -6.05
C THR A 114 -9.43 -15.22 -7.45
N ARG A 115 -8.41 -15.83 -8.06
CA ARG A 115 -8.05 -15.57 -9.46
C ARG A 115 -8.81 -16.57 -10.37
N PRO A 116 -9.68 -16.11 -11.29
CA PRO A 116 -10.24 -16.97 -12.33
C PRO A 116 -9.15 -17.47 -13.27
#